data_AF-A0A7V5U370-F1
#
_entry.id   AF-A0A7V5U370-F1
#
_cell.length_a   1.000
_cell.length_b   1.000
_cell.length_c   1.000
_cell.angle_alpha   90.00
_cell.angle_beta   90.00
_cell.angle_gamma   90.00
#
_symmetry.space_group_name_H-M   'P 1'
#
loop_
_entity.id
_entity.type
_entity.pdbx_description
1 polymer ?
#
loop_
_entity_poly.entity_id
_entity_poly.type
_entity_poly.pdbx_seq_one_letter_code
_entity_poly.pdbx_strand_id
1 'polypeptide(L)'
;SQFGRPVFEVPFLYRRPYLLTDARQVAGAPSYFVFCGLADPASFLTAAQKVGPVRGFWALPDHVRYRPGLIKKIKQAQERAGAAALLTSTKDAVKLLPFGRELGPCYVLPAEACLGKELKNFVWERLKGHTRA
;
A
#
# COMPACT_ATOMS: atom_id res chain seq x y z
N SER A 1 -29.33 -24.68 8.32
CA SER A 1 -28.44 -23.57 8.69
C SER A 1 -27.59 -23.20 7.48
N GLN A 2 -27.96 -22.17 6.73
CA GLN A 2 -27.21 -21.70 5.56
C GLN A 2 -27.31 -20.17 5.50
N PHE A 3 -26.66 -19.49 6.45
CA PHE A 3 -26.34 -18.08 6.25
C PHE A 3 -25.08 -18.03 5.37
N GLY A 4 -25.28 -18.06 4.05
CA GLY A 4 -24.27 -17.57 3.12
C GLY A 4 -24.07 -16.09 3.39
N ARG A 5 -23.10 -15.74 4.24
CA ARG A 5 -22.74 -14.34 4.49
C ARG A 5 -22.39 -13.72 3.13
N PRO A 6 -22.93 -12.54 2.77
CA PRO A 6 -22.49 -11.90 1.56
C PRO A 6 -21.00 -11.60 1.67
N VAL A 7 -20.22 -12.17 0.76
CA VAL A 7 -18.81 -11.83 0.58
C VAL A 7 -18.79 -10.64 -0.36
N PHE A 8 -18.50 -9.46 0.18
CA PHE A 8 -18.28 -8.27 -0.63
C PHE A 8 -16.79 -8.15 -0.90
N GLU A 9 -16.40 -8.17 -2.16
CA GLU A 9 -15.08 -7.74 -2.58
C GLU A 9 -15.08 -6.22 -2.72
N VAL A 10 -14.16 -5.56 -2.00
CA VAL A 10 -13.94 -4.13 -2.13
C VAL A 10 -12.73 -3.95 -3.05
N PRO A 11 -12.91 -3.56 -4.32
CA PRO A 11 -11.79 -3.32 -5.20
C PRO A 11 -10.98 -2.12 -4.68
N PHE A 12 -9.66 -2.25 -4.74
CA PHE A 12 -8.74 -1.16 -4.42
C PHE A 12 -8.24 -0.51 -5.70
N LEU A 13 -8.37 0.81 -5.81
CA LEU A 13 -7.73 1.60 -6.86
C LEU A 13 -6.46 2.23 -6.31
N TYR A 14 -5.38 2.13 -7.09
CA TYR A 14 -4.12 2.76 -6.75
C TYR A 14 -4.01 4.13 -7.43
N ARG A 15 -3.65 5.18 -6.67
CA ARG A 15 -3.42 6.53 -7.21
C ARG A 15 -1.95 6.75 -7.54
N ARG A 16 -1.63 7.94 -8.06
CA ARG A 16 -0.25 8.35 -8.29
C ARG A 16 0.54 8.30 -6.98
N PRO A 17 1.79 7.78 -7.00
CA PRO A 17 2.63 7.82 -5.83
C PRO A 17 2.99 9.25 -5.41
N TYR A 18 3.27 9.42 -4.13
CA TYR A 18 3.79 10.66 -3.55
C TYR A 18 5.02 10.38 -2.69
N LEU A 19 5.87 11.39 -2.45
CA LEU A 19 7.01 11.23 -1.55
C LEU A 19 6.56 11.04 -0.09
N LEU A 20 7.13 10.06 0.60
CA LEU A 20 6.88 9.79 2.02
C LEU A 20 7.04 11.05 2.89
N THR A 21 8.01 11.91 2.57
CA THR A 21 8.30 13.13 3.33
C THR A 21 7.58 14.39 2.82
N ASP A 22 6.98 14.35 1.62
CA ASP A 22 6.14 15.44 1.10
C ASP A 22 5.01 14.86 0.23
N ALA A 23 3.82 14.80 0.83
CA ALA A 23 2.62 14.27 0.19
C ALA A 23 2.14 15.11 -1.02
N ARG A 24 2.70 16.30 -1.25
CA ARG A 24 2.36 17.16 -2.39
C ARG A 24 3.21 16.87 -3.63
N GLN A 25 4.35 16.18 -3.47
CA GLN A 25 5.26 15.90 -4.57
C GLN A 25 4.93 14.55 -5.24
N VAL A 26 4.61 14.60 -6.53
CA VAL A 26 4.05 13.48 -7.32
C VAL A 26 4.89 13.08 -8.54
N ALA A 27 6.05 13.70 -8.75
CA ALA A 27 6.95 13.28 -9.82
C ALA A 27 7.55 11.91 -9.46
N GLY A 28 7.20 10.87 -10.22
CA GLY A 28 7.72 9.51 -10.01
C GLY A 28 9.23 9.40 -10.29
N ALA A 29 9.79 8.24 -9.97
CA ALA A 29 11.19 7.90 -10.24
C ALA A 29 11.33 7.00 -11.48
N PRO A 30 12.52 6.98 -12.13
CA PRO A 30 12.79 6.14 -13.30
C PRO A 30 12.72 4.62 -13.02
N SER A 31 12.94 4.22 -11.76
CA SER A 31 12.80 2.83 -11.32
C SER A 31 12.69 2.72 -9.81
N TYR A 32 12.11 1.62 -9.34
CA TYR A 32 11.80 1.41 -7.94
C TYR A 32 12.34 0.08 -7.41
N PHE A 33 12.78 0.08 -6.16
CA PHE A 33 12.81 -1.10 -5.32
C PHE A 33 11.55 -1.09 -4.45
N VAL A 34 10.75 -2.14 -4.55
CA VAL A 34 9.43 -2.21 -3.94
C VAL A 34 9.50 -3.01 -2.65
N PHE A 35 8.82 -2.57 -1.60
CA PHE A 35 8.66 -3.37 -0.38
C PHE A 35 7.34 -3.08 0.30
N CYS A 36 6.75 -4.08 0.96
CA CYS A 36 5.53 -3.88 1.75
C CYS A 36 5.36 -4.95 2.83
N GLY A 37 4.67 -4.60 3.91
CA GLY A 37 4.20 -5.49 4.98
C GLY A 37 2.68 -5.71 4.91
N LEU A 38 2.18 -6.05 3.72
CA LEU A 38 0.76 -6.35 3.46
C LEU A 38 0.49 -7.85 3.54
N ALA A 39 -0.76 -8.21 3.84
CA ALA A 39 -1.21 -9.61 3.85
C ALA A 39 -1.17 -10.24 2.44
N ASP A 40 -1.38 -9.44 1.40
CA ASP A 40 -1.20 -9.83 0.00
C ASP A 40 -0.12 -8.97 -0.68
N PRO A 41 1.16 -9.36 -0.58
CA PRO A 41 2.27 -8.65 -1.21
C PRO A 41 2.27 -8.77 -2.74
N ALA A 42 1.68 -9.82 -3.31
CA ALA A 42 1.68 -10.07 -4.75
C ALA A 42 0.82 -9.04 -5.50
N SER A 43 -0.39 -8.79 -5.00
CA SER A 43 -1.28 -7.75 -5.56
C SER A 43 -0.63 -6.37 -5.52
N PHE A 44 0.12 -6.06 -4.45
CA PHE A 44 0.84 -4.79 -4.34
C PHE A 44 1.98 -4.69 -5.37
N LEU A 45 2.75 -5.76 -5.59
CA LEU A 45 3.79 -5.79 -6.60
C LEU A 45 3.23 -5.54 -8.00
N THR A 46 2.12 -6.20 -8.35
CA THR A 46 1.43 -5.97 -9.65
C THR A 46 0.99 -4.52 -9.81
N ALA A 47 0.51 -3.87 -8.74
CA ALA A 47 0.17 -2.45 -8.78
C ALA A 47 1.41 -1.56 -8.93
N ALA A 48 2.49 -1.86 -8.20
CA ALA A 48 3.75 -1.14 -8.29
C ALA A 48 4.37 -1.19 -9.70
N GLN A 49 4.27 -2.31 -10.40
CA GLN A 49 4.74 -2.44 -11.78
C GLN A 49 4.01 -1.52 -12.76
N LYS A 50 2.76 -1.13 -12.47
CA LYS A 50 1.99 -0.16 -13.28
C LYS A 50 2.45 1.29 -13.06
N VAL A 51 3.15 1.56 -11.96
CA VAL A 51 3.72 2.87 -11.64
C VAL A 51 5.00 3.12 -12.46
N GLY A 52 5.83 2.10 -12.60
CA GLY A 52 7.08 2.18 -13.35
C GLY A 52 7.96 0.95 -13.17
N PRO A 53 9.19 0.96 -13.74
CA PRO A 53 10.08 -0.19 -13.70
C PRO A 53 10.44 -0.61 -12.27
N VAL A 54 10.27 -1.90 -11.96
CA VAL A 54 10.64 -2.49 -10.67
C VAL A 54 11.93 -3.28 -10.82
N ARG A 55 12.96 -2.94 -10.03
CA ARG A 55 14.28 -3.59 -10.05
C ARG A 55 14.45 -4.64 -8.96
N GLY A 56 13.56 -4.67 -7.98
CA GLY A 56 13.57 -5.64 -6.90
C GLY A 56 12.31 -5.51 -6.05
N PHE A 57 11.98 -6.59 -5.35
CA PHE A 57 10.84 -6.65 -4.45
C PHE A 57 11.19 -7.37 -3.17
N TRP A 58 10.76 -6.83 -2.03
CA TRP A 58 10.85 -7.50 -0.74
C TRP A 58 9.49 -7.49 -0.03
N ALA A 59 8.85 -8.66 -0.01
CA ALA A 59 7.71 -8.92 0.86
C ALA A 59 8.18 -9.05 2.31
N LEU A 60 7.79 -8.09 3.16
CA LEU A 60 8.05 -8.12 4.59
C LEU A 60 6.90 -8.84 5.30
N PRO A 61 7.13 -9.38 6.52
CA PRO A 61 6.04 -9.93 7.32
C PRO A 61 4.92 -8.93 7.55
N ASP A 62 3.68 -9.42 7.63
CA ASP A 62 2.58 -8.58 8.09
C ASP A 62 2.90 -8.01 9.48
N HIS A 63 2.45 -6.78 9.72
CA HIS A 63 2.70 -6.03 10.96
C HIS A 63 4.18 -5.78 11.27
N VAL A 64 5.04 -5.73 10.25
CA VAL A 64 6.48 -5.44 10.45
C VAL A 64 6.71 -4.23 11.36
N ARG A 65 7.71 -4.36 12.23
CA ARG A 65 8.20 -3.26 13.07
C ARG A 65 9.43 -2.68 12.40
N TYR A 66 9.33 -1.43 11.98
CA TYR A 66 10.45 -0.71 11.39
C TYR A 66 11.40 -0.23 12.49
N ARG A 67 12.63 -0.76 12.44
CA ARG A 67 13.74 -0.41 13.33
C ARG A 67 14.91 0.05 12.46
N PRO A 68 15.85 0.86 12.99
CA PRO A 68 16.99 1.37 12.20
C PRO A 68 17.76 0.28 11.43
N GLY A 69 17.95 -0.88 12.04
CA GLY A 69 18.61 -2.02 11.38
C GLY A 69 17.85 -2.56 10.15
N LEU A 70 16.51 -2.56 10.17
CA LEU A 70 15.70 -2.95 9.01
C LEU A 70 15.69 -1.86 7.94
N ILE A 71 15.63 -0.58 8.34
CA ILE A 71 15.71 0.56 7.42
C ILE A 71 17.01 0.50 6.61
N LYS A 72 18.14 0.25 7.29
CA LYS A 72 19.44 0.06 6.63
C LYS A 72 19.41 -1.10 5.63
N LYS A 73 18.79 -2.22 5.96
CA LYS A 73 18.67 -3.38 5.05
C LYS A 73 17.82 -3.06 3.83
N ILE A 74 16.72 -2.33 4.00
CA ILE A 74 15.85 -1.90 2.88
C ILE A 74 16.63 -0.99 1.94
N LYS A 75 17.38 -0.01 2.48
CA LYS A 75 18.25 0.88 1.71
C LYS A 75 19.30 0.10 0.91
N GLN A 76 20.01 -0.81 1.57
CA GLN A 76 21.01 -1.65 0.91
C GLN A 76 20.41 -2.55 -0.18
N ALA A 77 19.19 -3.04 0.01
CA ALA A 77 18.50 -3.83 -1.02
C ALA A 77 18.15 -2.97 -2.25
N GLN A 78 17.71 -1.72 -2.05
CA GLN A 78 17.48 -0.76 -3.12
C GLN A 78 18.75 -0.43 -3.90
N GLU A 79 19.85 -0.17 -3.20
CA GLU A 79 21.16 0.11 -3.80
C GLU A 79 21.68 -1.09 -4.60
N ARG A 80 21.63 -2.30 -4.03
CA ARG A 80 22.06 -3.54 -4.71
C ARG A 80 21.24 -3.86 -5.95
N ALA A 81 19.95 -3.54 -5.93
CA ALA A 81 19.07 -3.69 -7.08
C ALA A 81 19.29 -2.60 -8.15
N GLY A 82 20.06 -1.55 -7.86
CA GLY A 82 20.26 -0.41 -8.77
C GLY A 82 18.98 0.39 -9.02
N ALA A 83 18.03 0.39 -8.09
CA ALA A 83 16.82 1.19 -8.22
C ALA A 83 17.07 2.67 -7.86
N ALA A 84 16.38 3.58 -8.53
CA ALA A 84 16.51 5.02 -8.29
C ALA A 84 15.79 5.47 -6.99
N ALA A 85 14.72 4.78 -6.62
CA ALA A 85 13.93 5.11 -5.44
C ALA A 85 13.33 3.86 -4.78
N LEU A 86 12.78 4.05 -3.59
CA LEU A 86 11.95 3.08 -2.89
C LEU A 86 10.46 3.32 -3.20
N LEU A 87 9.64 2.26 -3.18
CA LEU A 87 8.18 2.35 -3.26
C LEU A 87 7.52 1.41 -2.24
N THR A 88 6.61 1.94 -1.44
CA THR A 88 5.93 1.18 -0.38
C THR A 88 4.43 1.51 -0.25
N SER A 89 3.72 0.78 0.61
CA SER A 89 2.29 0.94 0.81
C SER A 89 1.94 2.09 1.76
N THR A 90 0.72 2.60 1.70
CA THR A 90 0.22 3.59 2.68
C THR A 90 0.24 3.07 4.11
N LYS A 91 -0.03 1.77 4.30
CA LYS A 91 -0.01 1.12 5.61
C LYS A 91 1.38 1.20 6.24
N ASP A 92 2.42 0.94 5.45
CA ASP A 92 3.79 0.97 5.92
C ASP A 92 4.29 2.40 6.11
N ALA A 93 3.86 3.33 5.24
CA ALA A 93 4.23 4.74 5.30
C ALA A 93 4.00 5.36 6.69
N VAL A 94 2.88 5.02 7.36
CA VAL A 94 2.56 5.52 8.72
C VAL A 94 3.69 5.24 9.72
N LYS A 95 4.36 4.09 9.60
CA LYS A 95 5.45 3.67 10.48
C LYS A 95 6.82 4.17 10.01
N LEU A 96 6.93 4.56 8.75
CA LEU A 96 8.18 4.90 8.09
C LEU A 96 8.50 6.39 8.09
N LEU A 97 7.52 7.26 8.35
CA LEU A 97 7.71 8.71 8.43
C LEU A 97 8.94 9.14 9.25
N PRO A 98 9.21 8.57 10.45
CA PRO A 98 10.40 8.93 11.24
C PRO A 98 11.74 8.63 10.53
N PHE A 99 11.75 7.71 9.57
CA PHE A 99 12.94 7.24 8.86
C PHE A 99 13.06 7.82 7.44
N GLY A 100 12.19 8.76 7.05
CA GLY A 100 12.13 9.26 5.67
C GLY A 100 13.46 9.78 5.14
N ARG A 101 14.25 10.46 5.99
CA ARG A 101 15.61 10.93 5.62
C ARG A 101 16.59 9.79 5.36
N GLU A 102 16.55 8.73 6.16
CA GLU A 102 17.43 7.57 6.03
C GLU A 102 17.11 6.75 4.78
N LEU A 103 15.82 6.63 4.45
CA LEU A 103 15.34 5.96 3.25
C LEU A 103 15.69 6.72 1.96
N GLY A 104 15.88 8.03 2.04
CA GLY A 104 16.05 8.89 0.85
C GLY A 104 14.74 8.98 0.05
N PRO A 105 14.77 8.98 -1.29
CA PRO A 105 13.55 9.05 -2.08
C PRO A 105 12.74 7.75 -1.89
N CYS A 106 11.74 7.83 -1.00
CA CYS A 106 10.76 6.77 -0.76
C CYS A 106 9.39 7.28 -1.16
N TYR A 107 8.77 6.59 -2.11
CA TYR A 107 7.43 6.87 -2.57
C TYR A 107 6.43 5.97 -1.86
N VAL A 108 5.23 6.48 -1.70
CA VAL A 108 4.08 5.76 -1.17
C VAL A 108 3.09 5.57 -2.29
N LEU A 109 2.66 4.33 -2.54
CA LEU A 109 1.61 4.00 -3.48
C LEU A 109 0.27 3.95 -2.73
N PRO A 110 -0.57 5.01 -2.81
CA PRO A 110 -1.88 5.04 -2.16
C PRO A 110 -2.84 4.03 -2.74
N ALA A 111 -3.46 3.23 -1.86
CA ALA A 111 -4.61 2.38 -2.18
C ALA A 111 -5.88 3.02 -1.63
N GLU A 112 -6.87 3.23 -2.48
CA GLU A 112 -8.21 3.68 -2.10
C GLU A 112 -9.18 2.51 -2.21
N ALA A 113 -9.91 2.24 -1.13
CA ALA A 113 -11.02 1.30 -1.16
C ALA A 113 -12.19 1.92 -1.95
N CYS A 114 -12.60 1.28 -3.05
CA CYS A 114 -13.79 1.67 -3.77
C CYS A 114 -15.00 0.91 -3.23
N LEU A 115 -15.82 1.59 -2.44
CA LEU A 115 -17.09 1.04 -1.99
C LEU A 115 -18.05 0.96 -3.19
N GLY A 116 -18.27 -0.25 -3.70
CA GLY A 116 -19.21 -0.50 -4.79
C GLY A 116 -20.66 -0.22 -4.38
N LYS A 117 -21.54 -0.02 -5.38
CA LYS A 117 -23.00 0.17 -5.17
C LYS A 117 -23.61 -0.97 -4.33
N GLU A 118 -23.12 -2.20 -4.51
CA GLU A 118 -23.56 -3.39 -3.77
C GLU A 118 -23.41 -3.24 -2.25
N LEU A 119 -22.29 -2.70 -1.78
CA LEU A 119 -22.08 -2.49 -0.35
C LEU A 119 -22.97 -1.37 0.20
N LYS A 120 -23.19 -0.30 -0.59
CA LYS A 120 -24.15 0.76 -0.24
C LYS A 120 -25.58 0.21 -0.11
N ASN A 121 -26.01 -0.60 -1.08
CA ASN A 121 -27.32 -1.22 -1.08
C ASN A 121 -27.47 -2.16 0.12
N PHE A 122 -26.45 -2.99 0.40
CA PHE A 122 -26.45 -3.87 1.56
C PHE A 122 -26.57 -3.12 2.90
N VAL A 123 -25.78 -2.05 3.09
CA VAL A 123 -25.86 -1.22 4.30
C VAL A 123 -27.24 -0.55 4.41
N TRP A 124 -27.77 -0.05 3.30
CA TRP A 124 -29.08 0.60 3.23
C TRP A 124 -30.24 -0.35 3.61
N GLU A 125 -30.24 -1.58 3.09
CA GLU A 125 -31.23 -2.61 3.45
C GLU A 125 -31.20 -2.97 4.94
N ARG A 126 -30.01 -3.03 5.55
CA ARG A 126 -29.85 -3.34 6.99
C ARG A 126 -30.30 -2.20 7.90
N LEU A 127 -30.05 -0.95 7.50
CA LEU A 127 -30.46 0.23 8.26
C LEU A 127 -31.99 0.43 8.22
N LYS A 128 -32.62 0.19 7.07
CA LYS A 128 -34.10 0.23 6.95
C LYS A 128 -34.80 -0.84 7.78
N GLY A 129 -34.17 -1.99 7.97
CA GLY A 129 -34.70 -3.07 8.82
C GLY A 129 -34.73 -2.74 10.33
N HIS A 130 -34.08 -1.67 10.79
CA HIS A 130 -34.04 -1.25 12.20
C HIS A 130 -34.93 -0.03 12.51
N THR A 131 -35.63 0.53 11.53
CA THR A 131 -36.59 1.64 11.73
C THR A 131 -38.04 1.13 11.80
N ARG A 132 -38.26 0.07 12.60
CA ARG A 132 -39.59 -0.33 13.08
C ARG A 132 -39.48 -0.71 14.56
N ALA A 133 -39.55 0.31 15.40
CA ALA A 133 -40.02 0.23 16.78
C ALA A 133 -40.93 1.45 16.99
#